data_AF-A4E8C9-F1
#
_entry.id   AF-A4E8C9-F1
#
_cell.length_a   1.000
_cell.length_b   1.000
_cell.length_c   1.000
_cell.angle_alpha   90.00
_cell.angle_beta   90.00
_cell.angle_gamma   90.00
#
_symmetry.space_group_name_H-M   'P 1'
#
loop_
_entity.id
_entity.type
_entity.pdbx_description
1 polymer ?
#
loop_
_entity_poly.entity_id
_entity_poly.type
_entity_poly.pdbx_seq_one_letter_code
_entity_poly.pdbx_strand_id
1 'polypeptide(L)'
;MGLGYLDQMIIHSPQPWGEFRVEKRYFEENKEVWRALEDARAAGKVKVIGVSNFLQDDLENLLGSCRVMPMVNQILLHITNTDSALVDFCKAQGIQVEAYSPIAHGEALKNPAIVKMAEKYGVSAAQLCIRYVLQLGAVALPKTADPAHMESNAGVDFAISEEDMETLKNMERIANYGEFSAFPVFSGKPLA
;
A
#
# COMPACT_ATOMS: atom_id res chain seq x y z
N MET A 1 4.69 -22.73 7.08
CA MET A 1 5.36 -21.72 7.91
C MET A 1 5.82 -22.26 9.26
N GLY A 2 5.12 -23.20 9.92
CA GLY A 2 5.64 -23.83 11.16
C GLY A 2 5.81 -22.85 12.33
N LEU A 3 5.09 -21.72 12.29
CA LEU A 3 5.18 -20.63 13.28
C LEU A 3 4.14 -20.82 14.39
N GLY A 4 4.50 -20.42 15.61
CA GLY A 4 3.57 -20.39 16.75
C GLY A 4 2.65 -19.16 16.77
N TYR A 5 3.03 -18.09 16.07
CA TYR A 5 2.28 -16.83 15.93
C TYR A 5 2.68 -16.12 14.63
N LEU A 6 1.92 -15.09 14.23
CA LEU A 6 2.25 -14.17 13.15
C LEU A 6 2.45 -12.74 13.69
N ASP A 7 3.48 -12.02 13.23
CA ASP A 7 3.63 -10.62 13.61
C ASP A 7 2.48 -9.77 13.06
N GLN A 8 2.00 -10.07 11.85
CA GLN A 8 0.91 -9.33 11.20
C GLN A 8 -0.04 -10.25 10.42
N MET A 9 -1.35 -9.98 10.51
CA MET A 9 -2.39 -10.54 9.65
C MET A 9 -3.34 -9.43 9.20
N ILE A 10 -3.67 -9.40 7.90
CA ILE A 10 -4.54 -8.37 7.34
C ILE A 10 -5.69 -8.96 6.52
N ILE A 11 -6.85 -8.30 6.55
CA ILE A 11 -7.91 -8.58 5.58
C ILE A 11 -7.43 -8.09 4.21
N HIS A 12 -7.27 -9.00 3.24
CA HIS A 12 -6.64 -8.68 1.96
C HIS A 12 -7.42 -7.65 1.13
N SER A 13 -8.75 -7.68 1.21
CA SER A 13 -9.64 -6.83 0.42
C SER A 13 -10.98 -6.67 1.15
N PRO A 14 -11.62 -5.48 1.08
CA PRO A 14 -12.94 -5.27 1.65
C PRO A 14 -14.05 -6.02 0.90
N GLN A 15 -13.74 -6.54 -0.29
CA GLN A 15 -14.68 -7.25 -1.17
C GLN A 15 -14.07 -8.58 -1.62
N PRO A 16 -14.90 -9.62 -1.86
CA PRO A 16 -14.46 -10.83 -2.54
C PRO A 16 -13.78 -10.49 -3.87
N TRP A 17 -12.77 -11.25 -4.26
CA TRP A 17 -11.95 -10.94 -5.44
C TRP A 17 -12.74 -10.84 -6.75
N GLY A 18 -13.74 -11.69 -6.97
CA GLY A 18 -14.63 -11.62 -8.13
C GLY A 18 -15.55 -10.39 -8.14
N GLU A 19 -15.69 -9.72 -7.00
CA GLU A 19 -16.53 -8.55 -6.76
C GLU A 19 -15.70 -7.33 -6.33
N PHE A 20 -14.40 -7.33 -6.62
CA PHE A 20 -13.55 -6.19 -6.29
C PHE A 20 -13.99 -4.93 -7.04
N ARG A 21 -14.06 -3.81 -6.29
CA ARG A 21 -14.48 -2.47 -6.71
C ARG A 21 -15.84 -2.39 -7.41
N VAL A 22 -16.78 -3.25 -7.02
CA VAL A 22 -18.20 -3.12 -7.39
C VAL A 22 -18.96 -2.28 -6.35
N GLU A 23 -20.23 -1.96 -6.64
CA GLU A 23 -21.08 -1.12 -5.77
C GLU A 23 -21.31 -1.73 -4.37
N LYS A 24 -21.44 -3.06 -4.26
CA LYS A 24 -21.66 -3.74 -2.98
C LYS A 24 -20.41 -3.69 -2.08
N ARG A 25 -20.52 -3.09 -0.89
CA ARG A 25 -19.37 -2.81 0.01
C ARG A 25 -19.05 -3.87 1.08
N TYR A 26 -19.88 -4.90 1.26
CA TYR A 26 -19.61 -6.01 2.20
C TYR A 26 -19.33 -5.57 3.66
N PHE A 27 -19.99 -4.50 4.10
CA PHE A 27 -19.71 -3.86 5.39
C PHE A 27 -19.95 -4.75 6.61
N GLU A 28 -21.00 -5.57 6.60
CA GLU A 28 -21.30 -6.46 7.73
C GLU A 28 -20.34 -7.66 7.75
N GLU A 29 -20.05 -8.23 6.57
CA GLU A 29 -19.09 -9.32 6.42
C GLU A 29 -17.68 -8.90 6.86
N ASN A 30 -17.26 -7.67 6.53
CA ASN A 30 -15.99 -7.11 6.99
C ASN A 30 -15.91 -7.01 8.52
N LYS A 31 -17.01 -6.63 9.20
CA LYS A 31 -17.05 -6.59 10.68
C LYS A 31 -16.94 -7.98 11.29
N GLU A 32 -17.55 -8.99 10.68
CA GLU A 32 -17.46 -10.38 11.16
C GLU A 32 -16.02 -10.91 11.04
N VAL A 33 -15.37 -10.69 9.90
CA VAL A 33 -13.96 -11.07 9.71
C VAL A 33 -13.05 -10.30 10.67
N TRP A 34 -13.33 -9.01 10.90
CA TRP A 34 -12.56 -8.20 11.84
C TRP A 34 -12.64 -8.74 13.28
N ARG A 35 -13.83 -9.13 13.74
CA ARG A 35 -14.00 -9.77 15.07
C ARG A 35 -13.16 -11.04 15.22
N ALA A 36 -13.06 -11.85 14.16
CA ALA A 36 -12.21 -13.03 14.17
C ALA A 36 -10.71 -12.68 14.28
N LEU A 37 -10.25 -11.60 13.63
CA LEU A 37 -8.87 -11.11 13.79
C LEU A 37 -8.60 -10.58 15.20
N GLU A 38 -9.56 -9.87 15.80
CA GLU A 38 -9.47 -9.43 17.19
C GLU A 38 -9.37 -10.61 18.16
N ASP A 39 -10.16 -11.66 17.96
CA ASP A 39 -10.11 -12.88 18.78
C ASP A 39 -8.78 -13.62 18.62
N ALA A 40 -8.27 -13.72 17.38
CA ALA A 40 -6.95 -14.29 17.10
C ALA A 40 -5.82 -13.51 17.78
N ARG A 41 -5.93 -12.18 17.81
CA ARG A 41 -4.99 -11.31 18.54
C ARG A 41 -5.09 -11.51 20.04
N ALA A 42 -6.30 -11.55 20.60
CA ALA A 42 -6.52 -11.80 22.02
C ALA A 42 -5.97 -13.18 22.47
N ALA A 43 -6.04 -14.18 21.59
CA ALA A 43 -5.45 -15.50 21.80
C ALA A 43 -3.92 -15.56 21.59
N GLY A 44 -3.26 -14.43 21.28
CA GLY A 44 -1.81 -14.36 21.06
C GLY A 44 -1.32 -15.02 19.77
N LYS A 45 -2.22 -15.30 18.82
CA LYS A 45 -1.87 -15.91 17.52
C LYS A 45 -1.35 -14.89 16.52
N VAL A 46 -1.75 -13.63 16.66
CA VAL A 46 -1.33 -12.52 15.81
C VAL A 46 -1.02 -11.31 16.70
N LYS A 47 0.04 -10.54 16.41
CA LYS A 47 0.35 -9.31 17.17
C LYS A 47 -0.34 -8.07 16.58
N VAL A 48 -0.17 -7.86 15.28
CA VAL A 48 -0.71 -6.74 14.50
C VAL A 48 -1.85 -7.23 13.62
N ILE A 49 -2.99 -6.57 13.71
CA ILE A 49 -4.13 -6.83 12.82
C ILE A 49 -4.42 -5.57 12.00
N GLY A 50 -4.74 -5.74 10.73
CA GLY A 50 -5.00 -4.62 9.84
C GLY A 50 -5.77 -5.03 8.60
N VAL A 51 -5.78 -4.14 7.62
CA VAL A 51 -6.54 -4.30 6.39
C VAL A 51 -5.68 -3.98 5.18
N SER A 52 -6.17 -4.33 4.00
CA SER A 52 -5.53 -4.04 2.72
C SER A 52 -6.60 -3.67 1.71
N ASN A 53 -6.35 -2.65 0.89
CA ASN A 53 -7.27 -2.14 -0.12
C ASN A 53 -8.57 -1.53 0.43
N PHE A 54 -8.65 -1.25 1.72
CA PHE A 54 -9.82 -0.60 2.33
C PHE A 54 -9.77 0.90 1.99
N LEU A 55 -10.89 1.41 1.48
CA LEU A 55 -11.10 2.85 1.27
C LEU A 55 -11.65 3.48 2.55
N GLN A 56 -11.77 4.80 2.56
CA GLN A 56 -12.18 5.56 3.75
C GLN A 56 -13.50 5.05 4.34
N ASP A 57 -14.51 4.80 3.52
CA ASP A 57 -15.82 4.33 3.97
C ASP A 57 -15.79 2.87 4.49
N ASP A 58 -14.94 2.00 3.94
CA ASP A 58 -14.72 0.66 4.51
C ASP A 58 -14.08 0.76 5.91
N LEU A 59 -13.12 1.68 6.08
CA LEU A 59 -12.47 1.93 7.36
C LEU A 59 -13.49 2.49 8.37
N GLU A 60 -14.20 3.56 8.02
CA GLU A 60 -15.22 4.18 8.88
C GLU A 60 -16.26 3.15 9.37
N ASN A 61 -16.68 2.23 8.49
CA ASN A 61 -17.58 1.15 8.86
C ASN A 61 -16.99 0.19 9.93
N LEU A 62 -15.69 -0.15 9.85
CA LEU A 62 -15.02 -0.94 10.87
C LEU A 62 -14.85 -0.16 12.17
N LEU A 63 -14.37 1.09 12.08
CA LEU A 63 -14.06 1.93 13.24
C LEU A 63 -15.29 2.17 14.13
N GLY A 64 -16.48 2.21 13.55
CA GLY A 64 -17.73 2.37 14.31
C GLY A 64 -18.08 1.21 15.25
N SER A 65 -17.38 0.07 15.19
CA SER A 65 -17.74 -1.12 15.98
C SER A 65 -16.58 -2.01 16.46
N CYS A 66 -15.34 -1.74 16.06
CA CYS A 66 -14.20 -2.57 16.46
C CYS A 66 -13.79 -2.37 17.93
N ARG A 67 -13.34 -3.44 18.58
CA ARG A 67 -12.68 -3.41 19.91
C ARG A 67 -11.21 -3.01 19.79
N VAL A 68 -10.57 -3.37 18.67
CA VAL A 68 -9.19 -3.02 18.35
C VAL A 68 -9.18 -2.32 17.01
N MET A 69 -8.65 -1.10 16.96
CA MET A 69 -8.50 -0.33 15.72
C MET A 69 -7.58 -1.06 14.74
N PRO A 70 -7.84 -1.01 13.42
CA PRO A 70 -6.86 -1.46 12.43
C PRO A 70 -5.53 -0.75 12.64
N MET A 71 -4.43 -1.50 12.74
CA MET A 71 -3.11 -0.92 12.98
C MET A 71 -2.43 -0.51 11.68
N VAL A 72 -2.79 -1.18 10.58
CA VAL A 72 -2.24 -0.94 9.25
C VAL A 72 -3.34 -0.93 8.18
N ASN A 73 -3.14 -0.15 7.12
CA ASN A 73 -3.87 -0.27 5.86
C ASN A 73 -2.85 -0.37 4.71
N GLN A 74 -2.77 -1.55 4.11
CA GLN A 74 -1.89 -1.80 2.97
C GLN A 74 -2.58 -1.43 1.66
N ILE A 75 -2.07 -0.43 0.93
CA ILE A 75 -2.72 0.13 -0.26
C ILE A 75 -1.74 0.27 -1.42
N LEU A 76 -2.27 0.33 -2.65
CA LEU A 76 -1.48 0.67 -3.82
C LEU A 76 -1.07 2.13 -3.68
N LEU A 77 0.22 2.37 -3.47
CA LEU A 77 0.75 3.70 -3.29
C LEU A 77 2.11 3.80 -3.97
N HIS A 78 2.19 4.68 -4.97
CA HIS A 78 3.41 4.99 -5.70
C HIS A 78 3.29 6.38 -6.34
N ILE A 79 4.39 6.85 -6.92
CA ILE A 79 4.39 8.05 -7.78
C ILE A 79 3.27 7.91 -8.82
N THR A 80 2.49 8.96 -9.04
CA THR A 80 1.28 9.00 -9.89
C THR A 80 0.05 8.20 -9.39
N ASN A 81 0.10 7.52 -8.24
CA ASN A 81 -1.05 6.86 -7.61
C ASN A 81 -1.04 7.13 -6.10
N THR A 82 -1.40 8.35 -5.73
CA THR A 82 -1.35 8.85 -4.35
C THR A 82 -2.70 9.41 -3.94
N ASP A 83 -3.53 8.58 -3.33
CA ASP A 83 -4.76 9.03 -2.69
C ASP A 83 -4.42 9.72 -1.36
N SER A 84 -4.16 11.02 -1.42
CA SER A 84 -3.76 11.79 -0.23
C SER A 84 -4.86 11.84 0.82
N ALA A 85 -6.13 11.85 0.41
CA ALA A 85 -7.24 11.86 1.36
C ALA A 85 -7.26 10.57 2.19
N LEU A 86 -7.07 9.42 1.56
CA LEU A 86 -6.98 8.14 2.27
C LEU A 86 -5.74 8.05 3.18
N VAL A 87 -4.58 8.53 2.71
CA VAL A 87 -3.34 8.55 3.50
C VAL A 87 -3.51 9.44 4.74
N ASP A 88 -4.04 10.65 4.56
CA ASP A 88 -4.28 11.61 5.65
C ASP A 88 -5.34 11.09 6.63
N PHE A 89 -6.39 10.44 6.13
CA PHE A 89 -7.38 9.77 6.96
C PHE A 89 -6.75 8.67 7.81
N CYS A 90 -5.96 7.78 7.21
CA CYS A 90 -5.27 6.71 7.95
C CYS A 90 -4.37 7.30 9.04
N LYS A 91 -3.58 8.33 8.70
CA LYS A 91 -2.72 9.04 9.65
C LYS A 91 -3.51 9.65 10.81
N ALA A 92 -4.64 10.31 10.54
CA ALA A 92 -5.49 10.92 11.55
C ALA A 92 -6.11 9.88 12.51
N GLN A 93 -6.36 8.67 12.02
CA GLN A 93 -6.88 7.54 12.82
C GLN A 93 -5.78 6.71 13.50
N GLY A 94 -4.50 7.06 13.32
CA GLY A 94 -3.37 6.28 13.85
C GLY A 94 -3.15 4.95 13.14
N ILE A 95 -3.62 4.81 11.90
CA ILE A 95 -3.47 3.63 11.04
C ILE A 95 -2.21 3.82 10.18
N GLN A 96 -1.24 2.92 10.29
CA GLN A 96 -0.02 2.98 9.48
C GLN A 96 -0.29 2.53 8.04
N VAL A 97 0.02 3.39 7.07
CA VAL A 97 -0.07 3.03 5.66
C VAL A 97 1.11 2.15 5.28
N GLU A 98 0.85 1.05 4.57
CA GLU A 98 1.86 0.23 3.91
C GLU A 98 1.68 0.33 2.39
N ALA A 99 2.71 0.80 1.69
CA ALA A 99 2.71 1.01 0.26
C ALA A 99 3.16 -0.26 -0.46
N TYR A 100 2.21 -1.01 -1.04
CA TYR A 100 2.56 -2.09 -1.96
C TYR A 100 2.78 -1.56 -3.38
N SER A 101 3.65 -2.26 -4.11
CA SER A 101 4.10 -1.89 -5.46
C SER A 101 4.60 -0.45 -5.59
N PRO A 102 5.52 0.03 -4.70
CA PRO A 102 5.98 1.41 -4.71
C PRO A 102 6.70 1.82 -6.02
N ILE A 103 7.16 0.86 -6.82
CA ILE A 103 7.85 1.06 -8.11
C ILE A 103 6.87 0.83 -9.30
N ALA A 104 5.55 0.80 -9.07
CA ALA A 104 4.52 0.62 -10.09
C ALA A 104 4.76 -0.60 -11.01
N HIS A 105 5.16 -1.74 -10.44
CA HIS A 105 5.52 -2.97 -11.19
C HIS A 105 6.64 -2.75 -12.24
N GLY A 106 7.52 -1.77 -12.03
CA GLY A 106 8.62 -1.44 -12.93
C GLY A 106 8.27 -0.38 -13.99
N GLU A 107 6.99 -0.03 -14.17
CA GLU A 107 6.60 0.99 -15.14
C GLU A 107 7.09 2.39 -14.75
N ALA A 108 7.19 2.68 -13.45
CA ALA A 108 7.75 3.95 -12.98
C ALA A 108 9.21 4.14 -13.43
N LEU A 109 9.98 3.04 -13.59
CA LEU A 109 11.37 3.09 -14.03
C LEU A 109 11.52 3.43 -15.52
N LYS A 110 10.45 3.27 -16.30
CA LYS A 110 10.41 3.59 -17.73
C LYS A 110 9.94 5.03 -17.99
N ASN A 111 9.42 5.72 -16.97
CA ASN A 111 8.95 7.09 -17.10
C ASN A 111 10.16 8.06 -17.12
N PRO A 112 10.42 8.77 -18.24
CA PRO A 112 11.60 9.61 -18.38
C PRO A 112 11.62 10.79 -17.39
N ALA A 113 10.46 11.26 -16.93
CA ALA A 113 10.39 12.34 -15.96
C ALA A 113 10.77 11.86 -14.54
N ILE A 114 10.40 10.63 -14.17
CA ILE A 114 10.83 10.00 -12.91
C ILE A 114 12.34 9.75 -12.94
N VAL A 115 12.86 9.21 -14.04
CA VAL A 115 14.31 8.97 -14.21
C VAL A 115 15.10 10.27 -14.09
N LYS A 116 14.69 11.30 -14.83
CA LYS A 116 15.33 12.62 -14.79
C LYS A 116 15.30 13.24 -13.39
N MET A 117 14.21 13.04 -12.64
CA MET A 117 14.14 13.51 -11.27
C MET A 117 15.07 12.74 -10.34
N ALA A 118 15.21 11.41 -10.52
CA ALA A 118 16.12 10.61 -9.73
C ALA A 118 17.59 11.05 -9.92
N GLU A 119 17.96 11.42 -11.15
CA GLU A 119 19.29 11.98 -11.48
C GLU A 119 19.61 13.25 -10.68
N LYS A 120 18.61 14.13 -10.43
CA LYS A 120 18.77 15.34 -9.59
C LYS A 120 19.26 15.01 -8.18
N TYR A 121 18.90 13.84 -7.66
CA TYR A 121 19.29 13.35 -6.33
C TYR A 121 20.49 12.40 -6.36
N GLY A 122 21.03 12.07 -7.54
CA GLY A 122 22.14 11.12 -7.67
C GLY A 122 21.76 9.68 -7.29
N VAL A 123 20.49 9.32 -7.41
CA VAL A 123 19.94 8.00 -7.03
C VAL A 123 19.26 7.32 -8.22
N SER A 124 18.98 6.02 -8.08
CA SER A 124 18.18 5.29 -9.07
C SER A 124 16.69 5.70 -9.01
N ALA A 125 15.96 5.50 -10.12
CA ALA A 125 14.52 5.70 -10.15
C ALA A 125 13.77 4.81 -9.12
N ALA A 126 14.28 3.61 -8.85
CA ALA A 126 13.72 2.73 -7.82
C ALA A 126 13.86 3.32 -6.40
N GLN A 127 15.05 3.86 -6.07
CA GLN A 127 15.29 4.55 -4.81
C GLN A 127 14.40 5.80 -4.67
N LEU A 128 14.22 6.59 -5.75
CA LEU A 128 13.30 7.72 -5.76
C LEU A 128 11.85 7.28 -5.44
N CYS A 129 11.38 6.21 -6.09
CA CYS A 129 10.03 5.65 -5.86
C CYS A 129 9.83 5.19 -4.41
N ILE A 130 10.81 4.47 -3.86
CA ILE A 130 10.76 3.98 -2.48
C ILE A 130 10.82 5.16 -1.50
N ARG A 131 11.73 6.11 -1.73
CA ARG A 131 11.86 7.28 -0.85
C ARG A 131 10.61 8.15 -0.86
N TYR A 132 9.96 8.29 -2.02
CA TYR A 132 8.70 9.04 -2.15
C TYR A 132 7.64 8.53 -1.18
N VAL A 133 7.36 7.22 -1.17
CA VAL A 133 6.32 6.67 -0.26
C VAL A 133 6.74 6.73 1.21
N LEU A 134 8.04 6.59 1.50
CA LEU A 134 8.57 6.76 2.86
C LEU A 134 8.38 8.20 3.36
N GLN A 135 8.57 9.21 2.50
CA GLN A 135 8.35 10.62 2.84
C GLN A 135 6.88 11.00 2.99
N LEU A 136 5.96 10.26 2.38
CA LEU A 136 4.53 10.35 2.69
C LEU A 136 4.19 9.76 4.07
N GLY A 137 5.15 9.13 4.75
CA GLY A 137 4.96 8.48 6.05
C GLY A 137 4.47 7.04 5.97
N ALA A 138 4.49 6.42 4.78
CA ALA A 138 4.14 5.01 4.60
C ALA A 138 5.35 4.09 4.85
N VAL A 139 5.08 2.79 5.08
CA VAL A 139 6.08 1.73 5.01
C VAL A 139 6.16 1.22 3.58
N ALA A 140 7.34 1.16 2.97
CA ALA A 140 7.50 0.69 1.60
C ALA A 140 7.64 -0.84 1.52
N LEU A 141 6.91 -1.48 0.58
CA LEU A 141 6.99 -2.94 0.34
C LEU A 141 7.47 -3.27 -1.09
N PRO A 142 8.72 -2.93 -1.48
CA PRO A 142 9.26 -3.30 -2.79
C PRO A 142 9.54 -4.81 -2.85
N LYS A 143 9.14 -5.45 -3.95
CA LYS A 143 9.46 -6.85 -4.24
C LYS A 143 10.71 -6.95 -5.10
N THR A 144 11.67 -7.76 -4.69
CA THR A 144 12.79 -8.21 -5.55
C THR A 144 13.28 -9.59 -5.10
N ALA A 145 13.82 -10.37 -6.02
CA ALA A 145 14.58 -11.59 -5.73
C ALA A 145 16.09 -11.43 -6.00
N ASP A 146 16.49 -10.29 -6.58
CA ASP A 146 17.87 -9.96 -6.92
C ASP A 146 18.55 -9.29 -5.71
N PRO A 147 19.67 -9.83 -5.19
CA PRO A 147 20.37 -9.25 -4.04
C PRO A 147 20.92 -7.84 -4.27
N ALA A 148 21.39 -7.51 -5.48
CA ALA A 148 21.88 -6.17 -5.79
C ALA A 148 20.73 -5.15 -5.79
N HIS A 149 19.55 -5.56 -6.26
CA HIS A 149 18.34 -4.74 -6.11
C HIS A 149 17.91 -4.61 -4.64
N MET A 150 18.06 -5.65 -3.80
CA MET A 150 17.75 -5.55 -2.36
C MET A 150 18.63 -4.48 -1.68
N GLU A 151 19.93 -4.52 -1.94
CA GLU A 151 20.89 -3.55 -1.41
C GLU A 151 20.58 -2.13 -1.92
N SER A 152 20.36 -1.98 -3.22
CA SER A 152 19.99 -0.69 -3.82
C SER A 152 18.69 -0.12 -3.24
N ASN A 153 17.65 -0.95 -3.10
CA ASN A 153 16.36 -0.55 -2.53
C ASN A 153 16.47 -0.10 -1.07
N ALA A 154 17.47 -0.56 -0.32
CA ALA A 154 17.73 -0.12 1.05
C ALA A 154 18.48 1.23 1.12
N GLY A 155 19.19 1.61 0.05
CA GLY A 155 19.94 2.86 -0.06
C GLY A 155 19.08 4.10 -0.29
N VAL A 156 18.16 4.40 0.64
CA VAL A 156 17.18 5.50 0.54
C VAL A 156 17.38 6.60 1.58
N ASP A 157 18.62 6.81 2.01
CA ASP A 157 19.01 7.87 2.96
C ASP A 157 19.26 9.21 2.25
N PHE A 158 18.18 9.78 1.72
CA PHE A 158 18.16 11.12 1.11
C PHE A 158 16.78 11.75 1.33
N ALA A 159 16.62 13.03 0.99
CA ALA A 159 15.32 13.71 1.08
C ALA A 159 14.94 14.33 -0.27
N ILE A 160 13.73 14.05 -0.73
CA ILE A 160 13.09 14.72 -1.85
C ILE A 160 12.56 16.07 -1.35
N SER A 161 12.82 17.16 -2.06
CA SER A 161 12.30 18.49 -1.70
C SER A 161 10.78 18.52 -1.73
N GLU A 162 10.16 19.44 -0.98
CA GLU A 162 8.70 19.60 -0.99
C GLU A 162 8.15 19.90 -2.40
N GLU A 163 8.85 20.73 -3.17
CA GLU A 163 8.51 21.04 -4.56
C GLU A 163 8.52 19.81 -5.47
N ASP A 164 9.53 18.95 -5.32
CA ASP A 164 9.64 17.72 -6.12
C ASP A 164 8.63 16.66 -5.65
N MET A 165 8.35 16.57 -4.35
CA MET A 165 7.28 15.72 -3.82
C MET A 165 5.93 16.09 -4.44
N GLU A 166 5.61 17.38 -4.51
CA GLU A 166 4.38 17.87 -5.14
C GLU A 166 4.38 17.61 -6.65
N THR A 167 5.54 17.75 -7.30
CA THR A 167 5.68 17.42 -8.73
C THR A 167 5.41 15.93 -8.98
N LEU A 168 6.03 15.03 -8.22
CA LEU A 168 5.84 13.57 -8.33
C LEU A 168 4.39 13.14 -8.07
N LYS A 169 3.75 13.78 -7.08
CA LYS A 169 2.36 13.52 -6.74
C LYS A 169 1.40 13.85 -7.88
N ASN A 170 1.65 14.94 -8.62
CA ASN A 170 0.78 15.44 -9.70
C ASN A 170 1.21 15.03 -11.11
N MET A 171 2.19 14.13 -11.24
CA MET A 171 2.55 13.54 -12.52
C MET A 171 1.38 12.80 -13.18
N GLU A 172 1.40 12.74 -14.52
CA GLU A 172 0.41 11.97 -15.28
C GLU A 172 0.38 10.52 -14.80
N ARG A 173 -0.83 10.01 -14.57
CA ARG A 173 -1.05 8.67 -14.03
C ARG A 173 -0.49 7.61 -14.98
N ILE A 174 0.31 6.69 -14.44
CA ILE A 174 0.69 5.45 -15.13
C ILE A 174 -0.60 4.68 -15.46
N ALA A 175 -0.99 4.67 -16.74
CA ALA A 175 -2.28 4.20 -17.20
C ALA A 175 -2.40 2.67 -17.30
N ASN A 176 -1.27 1.97 -17.47
CA ASN A 176 -1.22 0.51 -17.49
C ASN A 176 0.03 0.01 -16.77
N TYR A 177 -0.02 -1.21 -16.25
CA TYR A 177 1.13 -1.87 -15.60
C TYR A 177 1.79 -2.88 -16.55
N GLY A 178 1.69 -2.65 -17.86
CA GLY A 178 2.13 -3.59 -18.90
C GLY A 178 1.50 -4.99 -18.71
N GLU A 179 2.33 -6.02 -18.70
CA GLU A 179 1.93 -7.42 -18.49
C GLU A 179 1.29 -7.67 -17.12
N PHE A 180 1.48 -6.76 -16.15
CA PHE A 180 0.89 -6.84 -14.81
C PHE A 180 -0.46 -6.13 -14.69
N SER A 181 -1.05 -5.68 -15.81
CA SER A 181 -2.33 -4.97 -15.80
C SER A 181 -3.53 -5.85 -15.40
N ALA A 182 -3.44 -7.16 -15.64
CA ALA A 182 -4.44 -8.13 -15.18
C ALA A 182 -3.93 -8.80 -13.91
N PHE A 183 -4.46 -8.39 -12.75
CA PHE A 183 -4.11 -9.01 -11.47
C PHE A 183 -4.87 -10.33 -11.32
N PRO A 184 -4.20 -11.50 -11.33
CA PRO A 184 -4.88 -12.79 -11.24
C PRO A 184 -5.66 -12.92 -9.92
N VAL A 185 -5.18 -12.25 -8.87
CA VAL A 185 -5.78 -12.23 -7.55
C VAL A 185 -7.18 -11.62 -7.59
N PHE A 186 -7.43 -10.57 -8.39
CA PHE A 186 -8.74 -9.90 -8.49
C PHE A 186 -9.55 -10.36 -9.72
N SER A 187 -9.34 -11.60 -10.16
CA SER A 187 -10.00 -12.15 -11.35
C SER A 187 -9.82 -11.28 -12.61
N GLY A 188 -8.68 -10.58 -12.73
CA GLY A 188 -8.37 -9.71 -13.86
C GLY A 188 -8.96 -8.29 -13.77
N LYS A 189 -9.60 -7.91 -12.66
CA LYS A 189 -10.11 -6.54 -12.48
C LYS A 189 -8.98 -5.53 -12.22
N PRO A 190 -9.12 -4.28 -12.67
CA PRO A 190 -8.18 -3.22 -12.37
C PRO A 190 -8.22 -2.84 -10.88
N LEU A 191 -7.10 -2.34 -10.36
CA LEU A 191 -6.99 -1.90 -8.96
C LEU A 191 -7.73 -0.58 -8.67
N ALA A 192 -8.02 0.19 -9.74
CA ALA A 192 -8.71 1.47 -9.75
C ALA A 192 -9.34 1.71 -11.13
#